data_AF-A0AA43TSA8-F1
#
_entry.id   AF-A0AA43TSA8-F1
#
_cell.length_a   1.000
_cell.length_b   1.000
_cell.length_c   1.000
_cell.angle_alpha   90.00
_cell.angle_beta   90.00
_cell.angle_gamma   90.00
#
_symmetry.space_group_name_H-M   'P 1'
#
loop_
_entity.id
_entity.type
_entity.pdbx_description
1 polymer ?
#
loop_
_entity_poly.entity_id
_entity_poly.type
_entity_poly.pdbx_seq_one_letter_code
_entity_poly.pdbx_strand_id
1 'polypeptide(L)'
;MDMLNTDLHLKNQATARAKGQIDSSQEGGSEGGFHFIAFMPIMGMIWQLDGLQRQPKCLGTCSDDWFAQARPDIQAQMAQYAEEHIEFAVLSLVKDPMIGLRNALALNIKSIIALDSKLDQVAPRWRDSEGQSGQDSSLVDHISGGDESYGVRQDDIDKVSLLDSEAAKTIANEDIQGMEGVRQELISDQVGLRTIHLRLPQDPDVQYKLRLLRFSALFTRRKVLRRKSPGSTTKTLHEGSASLDVALLEIPLGGLNKTEAAKRTVNGEDERADWAKEGAERTRQPPAVSLRDTLRPFMALSAAHITLEDERVTEVWMRLAAGYIAQAVAEQYLVYQVHDPNLTNDMFNWGFDEDNTAVEGSDDYLINVMFFDEEAERANATWESIRDEHMKALLPTDATDREAQLRVLLKNELSVFDFEDRMLGFLEGLHNKQKTPLLSQIESGQADGLSDAQLKAMQRTIRLRSG
;
A
#
# COMPACT_ATOMS: atom_id res chain seq x y z
N MET A 1 -23.01 -31.14 -3.73
CA MET A 1 -24.39 -31.58 -3.97
C MET A 1 -24.89 -30.89 -5.22
N ASP A 2 -25.69 -31.57 -6.04
CA ASP A 2 -26.29 -31.01 -7.26
C ASP A 2 -26.96 -29.65 -6.99
N MET A 3 -26.70 -28.65 -7.84
CA MET A 3 -27.30 -27.30 -7.75
C MET A 3 -28.84 -27.34 -7.91
N LEU A 4 -29.37 -28.35 -8.62
CA LEU A 4 -30.81 -28.62 -8.71
C LEU A 4 -31.39 -29.23 -7.43
N ASN A 5 -30.58 -29.99 -6.68
CA ASN A 5 -31.02 -30.60 -5.43
C ASN A 5 -31.01 -29.60 -4.28
N THR A 6 -30.16 -28.56 -4.33
CA THR A 6 -30.15 -27.47 -3.34
C THR A 6 -31.39 -26.59 -3.48
N ASP A 7 -31.79 -26.24 -4.69
CA ASP A 7 -33.02 -25.45 -4.95
C ASP A 7 -34.30 -26.23 -4.61
N LEU A 8 -34.35 -27.53 -4.93
CA LEU A 8 -35.43 -28.40 -4.50
C LEU A 8 -35.47 -28.53 -2.97
N HIS A 9 -34.31 -28.53 -2.30
CA HIS A 9 -34.25 -28.58 -0.84
C HIS A 9 -34.71 -27.27 -0.20
N LEU A 10 -34.32 -26.11 -0.74
CA LEU A 10 -34.76 -24.78 -0.30
C LEU A 10 -36.28 -24.61 -0.47
N LYS A 11 -36.83 -24.96 -1.64
CA LYS A 11 -38.29 -24.96 -1.88
C LYS A 11 -39.02 -25.97 -1.00
N ASN A 12 -38.47 -27.17 -0.80
CA ASN A 12 -39.09 -28.18 0.06
C ASN A 12 -39.03 -27.79 1.54
N GLN A 13 -37.96 -27.12 2.00
CA GLN A 13 -37.86 -26.59 3.37
C GLN A 13 -38.85 -25.45 3.60
N ALA A 14 -38.95 -24.50 2.66
CA ALA A 14 -39.90 -23.39 2.74
C ALA A 14 -41.35 -23.90 2.76
N THR A 15 -41.68 -24.86 1.89
CA THR A 15 -43.03 -25.44 1.82
C THR A 15 -43.37 -26.37 2.99
N ALA A 16 -42.40 -27.08 3.59
CA ALA A 16 -42.59 -27.90 4.78
C ALA A 16 -42.79 -27.06 6.05
N ARG A 17 -42.12 -25.90 6.16
CA ARG A 17 -42.34 -24.90 7.21
C ARG A 17 -43.75 -24.29 7.13
N ALA A 18 -44.21 -23.93 5.92
CA ALA A 18 -45.56 -23.42 5.70
C ALA A 18 -46.68 -24.42 6.03
N LYS A 19 -46.39 -25.73 6.04
CA LYS A 19 -47.33 -26.81 6.40
C LYS A 19 -47.23 -27.26 7.86
N GLY A 20 -46.40 -26.62 8.68
CA GLY A 20 -46.28 -26.93 10.12
C GLY A 20 -45.71 -28.32 10.43
N GLN A 21 -44.94 -28.92 9.53
CA GLN A 21 -44.40 -30.28 9.68
C GLN A 21 -42.96 -30.33 10.23
N ILE A 22 -42.33 -29.20 10.55
CA ILE A 22 -40.98 -29.14 11.10
C ILE A 22 -40.98 -28.19 12.31
N ASP A 23 -40.62 -28.74 13.47
CA ASP A 23 -40.47 -28.00 14.74
C ASP A 23 -39.10 -27.30 14.79
N SER A 24 -39.05 -26.07 15.32
CA SER A 24 -37.93 -25.12 15.20
C SER A 24 -36.70 -25.45 16.07
N SER A 25 -36.53 -26.70 16.49
CA SER A 25 -35.54 -27.11 17.51
C SER A 25 -34.48 -28.10 17.01
N GLN A 26 -34.39 -28.31 15.69
CA GLN A 26 -33.26 -29.03 15.05
C GLN A 26 -32.50 -28.12 14.08
N GLU A 27 -31.85 -27.08 14.61
CA GLU A 27 -30.85 -26.31 13.86
C GLU A 27 -29.45 -26.85 14.19
N GLY A 28 -28.90 -27.61 13.27
CA GLY A 28 -27.54 -28.11 13.35
C GLY A 28 -27.03 -28.56 11.98
N GLY A 29 -26.53 -27.60 11.18
CA GLY A 29 -25.50 -27.89 10.18
C GLY A 29 -25.88 -27.93 8.69
N SER A 30 -26.92 -27.21 8.25
CA SER A 30 -27.12 -26.96 6.80
C SER A 30 -27.35 -25.48 6.56
N GLU A 31 -26.26 -24.71 6.58
CA GLU A 31 -26.22 -23.34 6.09
C GLU A 31 -26.65 -23.35 4.61
N GLY A 32 -27.83 -22.82 4.31
CA GLY A 32 -28.37 -22.79 2.95
C GLY A 32 -27.46 -21.95 2.05
N GLY A 33 -26.99 -22.52 0.93
CA GLY A 33 -26.12 -21.80 0.01
C GLY A 33 -26.84 -20.62 -0.66
N PHE A 34 -26.14 -19.50 -0.83
CA PHE A 34 -26.64 -18.34 -1.59
C PHE A 34 -26.62 -18.62 -3.11
N HIS A 35 -27.68 -18.17 -3.79
CA HIS A 35 -27.75 -18.13 -5.25
C HIS A 35 -27.40 -16.73 -5.76
N PHE A 36 -26.58 -16.65 -6.81
CA PHE A 36 -26.10 -15.38 -7.35
C PHE A 36 -26.70 -15.10 -8.72
N ILE A 37 -27.17 -13.87 -8.89
CA ILE A 37 -27.71 -13.36 -10.16
C ILE A 37 -27.02 -12.03 -10.43
N ALA A 38 -26.40 -11.93 -11.61
CA ALA A 38 -25.68 -10.74 -12.01
C ALA A 38 -26.52 -9.93 -13.00
N PHE A 39 -26.56 -8.61 -12.80
CA PHE A 39 -27.15 -7.65 -13.72
C PHE A 39 -26.03 -6.79 -14.28
N MET A 40 -25.91 -6.69 -15.61
CA MET A 40 -24.85 -5.88 -16.21
C MET A 40 -25.18 -5.40 -17.64
N PRO A 41 -24.62 -4.25 -18.05
CA PRO A 41 -24.70 -3.78 -19.42
C PRO A 41 -23.67 -4.50 -20.30
N ILE A 42 -24.12 -5.07 -21.42
CA ILE A 42 -23.27 -5.75 -22.41
C ILE A 42 -23.73 -5.31 -23.80
N MET A 43 -22.80 -4.73 -24.58
CA MET A 43 -23.04 -4.30 -25.98
C MET A 43 -24.29 -3.42 -26.14
N GLY A 44 -24.49 -2.46 -25.23
CA GLY A 44 -25.63 -1.53 -25.29
C GLY A 44 -26.98 -2.11 -24.85
N MET A 45 -27.01 -3.32 -24.28
CA MET A 45 -28.20 -3.96 -23.73
C MET A 45 -27.97 -4.35 -22.27
N ILE A 46 -29.03 -4.38 -21.46
CA ILE A 46 -28.99 -4.83 -20.07
C ILE A 46 -29.32 -6.31 -20.03
N TRP A 47 -28.50 -7.08 -19.31
CA TRP A 47 -28.66 -8.52 -19.18
C TRP A 47 -28.76 -8.94 -17.72
N GLN A 48 -29.65 -9.89 -17.48
CA GLN A 48 -29.70 -10.70 -16.27
C GLN A 48 -29.03 -12.04 -16.57
N LEU A 49 -27.98 -12.34 -15.82
CA LEU A 49 -27.18 -13.56 -15.90
C LEU A 49 -27.45 -14.37 -14.63
N ASP A 50 -28.23 -15.43 -14.79
CA ASP A 50 -28.61 -16.34 -13.72
C ASP A 50 -28.04 -17.72 -14.03
N GLY A 51 -27.17 -18.24 -13.14
CA GLY A 51 -26.51 -19.53 -13.31
C GLY A 51 -27.46 -20.73 -13.30
N LEU A 52 -28.71 -20.56 -12.86
CA LEU A 52 -29.76 -21.57 -12.88
C LEU A 52 -30.61 -21.51 -14.16
N GLN A 53 -30.50 -20.44 -14.96
CA GLN A 53 -31.23 -20.28 -16.21
C GLN A 53 -30.40 -20.80 -17.39
N ARG A 54 -31.08 -21.39 -18.38
CA ARG A 54 -30.41 -21.93 -19.59
C ARG A 54 -29.82 -20.84 -20.49
N GLN A 55 -30.42 -19.65 -20.49
CA GLN A 55 -30.03 -18.55 -21.35
C GLN A 55 -30.08 -17.23 -20.57
N PRO A 56 -29.18 -16.28 -20.88
CA PRO A 56 -29.27 -14.90 -20.39
C PRO A 56 -30.63 -14.27 -20.73
N LYS A 57 -31.20 -13.53 -19.79
CA LYS A 57 -32.43 -12.76 -20.02
C LYS A 57 -32.06 -11.32 -20.37
N CYS A 58 -32.46 -10.86 -21.54
CA CYS A 58 -32.30 -9.46 -21.94
C CYS A 58 -33.41 -8.61 -21.30
N LEU A 59 -33.04 -7.53 -20.63
CA LEU A 59 -33.98 -6.63 -19.93
C LEU A 59 -34.33 -5.39 -20.76
N GLY A 60 -33.50 -5.02 -21.73
CA GLY A 60 -33.75 -3.86 -22.59
C GLY A 60 -32.48 -3.15 -23.03
N THR A 61 -32.64 -1.98 -23.65
CA THR A 61 -31.54 -1.15 -24.16
C THR A 61 -30.90 -0.34 -23.02
N CYS A 62 -29.59 -0.42 -22.92
CA CYS A 62 -28.80 0.28 -21.90
C CYS A 62 -28.81 1.79 -22.12
N SER A 63 -29.22 2.57 -21.12
CA SER A 63 -28.94 4.02 -21.03
C SER A 63 -27.73 4.29 -20.13
N ASP A 64 -27.37 5.57 -19.96
CA ASP A 64 -26.33 6.00 -19.01
C ASP A 64 -26.64 5.53 -17.58
N ASP A 65 -27.89 5.67 -17.13
CA ASP A 65 -28.38 5.09 -15.87
C ASP A 65 -29.06 3.73 -16.09
N TRP A 66 -28.26 2.74 -16.50
CA TRP A 66 -28.75 1.37 -16.69
C TRP A 66 -29.25 0.73 -15.39
N PHE A 67 -28.77 1.16 -14.23
CA PHE A 67 -29.20 0.64 -12.94
C PHE A 67 -30.65 1.00 -12.64
N ALA A 68 -31.08 2.23 -12.93
CA ALA A 68 -32.49 2.61 -12.81
C ALA A 68 -33.42 1.72 -13.65
N GLN A 69 -32.95 1.23 -14.80
CA GLN A 69 -33.71 0.31 -15.63
C GLN A 69 -33.72 -1.14 -15.11
N ALA A 70 -32.63 -1.61 -14.49
CA ALA A 70 -32.55 -2.95 -13.90
C ALA A 70 -33.24 -3.05 -12.53
N ARG A 71 -33.39 -1.92 -11.81
CA ARG A 71 -33.96 -1.86 -10.47
C ARG A 71 -35.35 -2.50 -10.33
N PRO A 72 -36.32 -2.28 -11.24
CA PRO A 72 -37.63 -2.91 -11.15
C PRO A 72 -37.57 -4.44 -11.21
N ASP A 73 -36.71 -5.02 -12.06
CA ASP A 73 -36.52 -6.48 -12.11
C ASP A 73 -35.91 -7.02 -10.81
N ILE A 74 -34.90 -6.33 -10.25
CA ILE A 74 -34.30 -6.69 -8.95
C ILE A 74 -35.36 -6.65 -7.84
N GLN A 75 -36.15 -5.57 -7.78
CA GLN A 75 -37.22 -5.41 -6.78
C GLN A 75 -38.33 -6.44 -6.95
N ALA A 76 -38.75 -6.73 -8.18
CA ALA A 76 -39.75 -7.76 -8.46
C ALA A 76 -39.27 -9.14 -8.01
N GLN A 77 -37.98 -9.42 -8.22
CA GLN A 77 -37.37 -10.66 -7.76
C GLN A 77 -37.30 -10.74 -6.23
N MET A 78 -36.90 -9.67 -5.55
CA MET A 78 -36.93 -9.62 -4.08
C MET A 78 -38.35 -9.78 -3.53
N ALA A 79 -39.35 -9.16 -4.17
CA ALA A 79 -40.74 -9.23 -3.76
C ALA A 79 -41.34 -10.64 -3.90
N GLN A 80 -40.92 -11.40 -4.92
CA GLN A 80 -41.40 -12.77 -5.14
C GLN A 80 -41.10 -13.70 -3.95
N TYR A 81 -40.05 -13.43 -3.19
CA TYR A 81 -39.59 -14.25 -2.07
C TYR A 81 -39.77 -13.59 -0.70
N ALA A 82 -40.40 -12.42 -0.66
CA ALA A 82 -40.56 -11.63 0.56
C ALA A 82 -41.45 -12.33 1.62
N GLU A 83 -42.38 -13.19 1.21
CA GLU A 83 -43.24 -13.95 2.13
C GLU A 83 -42.51 -15.12 2.81
N GLU A 84 -41.39 -15.57 2.24
CA GLU A 84 -40.68 -16.80 2.63
C GLU A 84 -39.49 -16.57 3.59
N HIS A 85 -39.30 -15.35 4.11
CA HIS A 85 -38.19 -14.97 5.01
C HIS A 85 -36.80 -15.33 4.45
N ILE A 86 -36.61 -15.15 3.13
CA ILE A 86 -35.31 -15.36 2.48
C ILE A 86 -34.44 -14.11 2.66
N GLU A 87 -33.24 -14.28 3.20
CA GLU A 87 -32.24 -13.22 3.32
C GLU A 87 -31.65 -12.89 1.93
N PHE A 88 -31.56 -11.61 1.61
CA PHE A 88 -31.00 -11.13 0.34
C PHE A 88 -29.82 -10.19 0.59
N ALA A 89 -28.80 -10.30 -0.26
CA ALA A 89 -27.69 -9.35 -0.33
C ALA A 89 -27.60 -8.79 -1.74
N VAL A 90 -27.61 -7.47 -1.87
CA VAL A 90 -27.39 -6.77 -3.16
C VAL A 90 -26.02 -6.13 -3.10
N LEU A 91 -25.12 -6.59 -3.96
CA LEU A 91 -23.76 -6.09 -4.09
C LEU A 91 -23.59 -5.37 -5.43
N SER A 92 -22.72 -4.37 -5.46
CA SER A 92 -22.35 -3.68 -6.69
C SER A 92 -20.85 -3.79 -6.92
N LEU A 93 -20.46 -4.10 -8.16
CA LEU A 93 -19.07 -4.05 -8.58
C LEU A 93 -18.78 -2.65 -9.10
N VAL A 94 -18.06 -1.87 -8.31
CA VAL A 94 -17.70 -0.48 -8.63
C VAL A 94 -16.21 -0.36 -8.91
N LYS A 95 -15.81 0.75 -9.54
CA LYS A 95 -14.40 1.11 -9.63
C LYS A 95 -13.86 1.35 -8.22
N ASP A 96 -12.60 0.98 -7.98
CA ASP A 96 -11.91 1.27 -6.74
C ASP A 96 -11.95 2.79 -6.47
N PRO A 97 -12.61 3.24 -5.38
CA PRO A 97 -12.71 4.66 -5.05
C PRO A 97 -11.34 5.28 -4.79
N MET A 98 -10.32 4.49 -4.39
CA MET A 98 -8.97 4.97 -4.13
C MET A 98 -8.30 5.57 -5.34
N ILE A 99 -8.59 5.09 -6.54
CA ILE A 99 -8.04 5.66 -7.77
C ILE A 99 -8.54 7.10 -7.94
N GLY A 100 -9.84 7.32 -7.72
CA GLY A 100 -10.44 8.65 -7.79
C GLY A 100 -9.91 9.59 -6.70
N LEU A 101 -9.84 9.10 -5.47
CA LEU A 101 -9.32 9.87 -4.34
C LEU A 101 -7.85 10.26 -4.50
N ARG A 102 -6.98 9.35 -4.94
CA ARG A 102 -5.56 9.65 -5.19
C ARG A 102 -5.38 10.71 -6.27
N ASN A 103 -6.15 10.63 -7.35
CA ASN A 103 -6.13 11.64 -8.41
C ASN A 103 -6.62 13.00 -7.91
N ALA A 104 -7.69 13.03 -7.10
CA ALA A 104 -8.19 14.26 -6.48
C ALA A 104 -7.15 14.87 -5.54
N LEU A 105 -6.48 14.05 -4.72
CA LEU A 105 -5.44 14.52 -3.80
C LEU A 105 -4.20 15.02 -4.56
N ALA A 106 -3.77 14.33 -5.62
CA ALA A 106 -2.68 14.78 -6.49
C ALA A 106 -2.99 16.11 -7.17
N LEU A 107 -4.23 16.31 -7.66
CA LEU A 107 -4.69 17.57 -8.23
C LEU A 107 -4.69 18.69 -7.18
N ASN A 108 -5.20 18.40 -5.99
CA ASN A 108 -5.24 19.33 -4.86
C ASN A 108 -3.82 19.79 -4.46
N ILE A 109 -2.90 18.84 -4.22
CA ILE A 109 -1.50 19.14 -3.87
C ILE A 109 -0.84 19.99 -4.97
N LYS A 110 -1.00 19.60 -6.25
CA LYS A 110 -0.44 20.36 -7.37
C LYS A 110 -0.98 21.78 -7.44
N SER A 111 -2.26 21.96 -7.16
CA SER A 111 -2.92 23.27 -7.17
C SER A 111 -2.34 24.18 -6.07
N ILE A 112 -2.12 23.63 -4.86
CA ILE A 112 -1.51 24.36 -3.75
C ILE A 112 -0.06 24.75 -4.10
N ILE A 113 0.76 23.81 -4.58
CA ILE A 113 2.16 24.09 -5.00
C ILE A 113 2.22 25.20 -6.05
N ALA A 114 1.31 25.18 -7.02
CA ALA A 114 1.25 26.19 -8.08
C ALA A 114 0.86 27.58 -7.54
N LEU A 115 -0.10 27.63 -6.60
CA LEU A 115 -0.52 28.87 -5.93
C LEU A 115 0.62 29.43 -5.07
N ASP A 116 1.25 28.61 -4.23
CA ASP A 116 2.40 28.98 -3.41
C ASP A 116 3.53 29.55 -4.27
N SER A 117 3.88 28.87 -5.36
CA SER A 117 4.93 29.33 -6.26
C SER A 117 4.60 30.68 -6.92
N LYS A 118 3.33 30.93 -7.25
CA LYS A 118 2.90 32.22 -7.83
C LYS A 118 2.83 33.32 -6.76
N LEU A 119 2.32 33.02 -5.57
CA LEU A 119 2.27 33.96 -4.45
C LEU A 119 3.68 34.37 -3.99
N ASP A 120 4.63 33.44 -3.95
CA ASP A 120 6.04 33.72 -3.66
C ASP A 120 6.67 34.69 -4.70
N GLN A 121 6.21 34.64 -5.95
CA GLN A 121 6.66 35.57 -7.01
C GLN A 121 5.99 36.96 -6.92
N VAL A 122 4.69 37.00 -6.64
CA VAL A 122 3.89 38.24 -6.73
C VAL A 122 3.88 39.01 -5.40
N ALA A 123 4.00 38.33 -4.25
CA ALA A 123 3.85 38.94 -2.94
C ALA A 123 4.78 38.32 -1.87
N PRO A 124 6.11 38.59 -1.85
CA PRO A 124 7.08 37.89 -0.98
C PRO A 124 6.87 37.90 0.55
N ARG A 125 5.83 38.59 1.05
CA ARG A 125 5.42 38.67 2.46
C ARG A 125 4.02 38.11 2.72
N TRP A 126 3.41 37.43 1.75
CA TRP A 126 2.08 36.84 1.89
C TRP A 126 2.02 35.84 3.08
N ARG A 127 3.14 35.15 3.34
CA ARG A 127 3.32 34.21 4.46
C ARG A 127 3.39 34.88 5.85
N ASP A 128 3.71 36.18 5.95
CA ASP A 128 3.78 36.89 7.25
C ASP A 128 2.39 37.00 7.91
N SER A 129 1.33 36.94 7.10
CA SER A 129 -0.06 36.96 7.50
C SER A 129 -0.49 35.69 8.26
N GLU A 130 0.25 34.58 8.10
CA GLU A 130 -0.08 33.27 8.69
C GLU A 130 0.37 33.17 10.17
N GLY A 131 1.34 33.98 10.60
CA GLY A 131 1.93 33.90 11.94
C GLY A 131 1.09 34.51 13.09
N GLN A 132 -0.11 35.04 12.83
CA GLN A 132 -0.93 35.72 13.84
C GLN A 132 -2.19 34.97 14.30
N SER A 133 -2.58 33.88 13.64
CA SER A 133 -3.62 32.97 14.16
C SER A 133 -2.98 31.89 15.02
N GLY A 134 -2.46 32.28 16.19
CA GLY A 134 -2.15 31.35 17.26
C GLY A 134 -3.46 30.80 17.83
N GLN A 135 -3.94 29.68 17.30
CA GLN A 135 -4.89 28.79 17.96
C GLN A 135 -4.94 27.43 17.25
N ASP A 136 -4.58 26.39 18.01
CA ASP A 136 -4.96 24.98 17.87
C ASP A 136 -5.41 24.50 16.49
N SER A 137 -4.50 23.91 15.71
CA SER A 137 -4.84 22.70 14.96
C SER A 137 -3.56 22.03 14.46
N SER A 138 -3.31 20.85 14.99
CA SER A 138 -2.24 19.94 14.57
C SER A 138 -2.50 19.24 13.23
N LEU A 139 -3.42 19.79 12.43
CA LEU A 139 -3.71 19.42 11.04
C LEU A 139 -3.20 20.47 10.03
N VAL A 140 -2.46 21.50 10.47
CA VAL A 140 -2.16 22.71 9.66
C VAL A 140 -0.86 22.59 8.84
N ASP A 141 -0.20 21.43 8.80
CA ASP A 141 0.76 21.15 7.73
C ASP A 141 0.04 20.42 6.60
N HIS A 142 -0.29 21.17 5.55
CA HIS A 142 -0.87 20.62 4.33
C HIS A 142 0.23 19.94 3.52
N ILE A 143 -0.11 18.80 2.93
CA ILE A 143 0.77 18.03 2.07
C ILE A 143 1.15 18.89 0.87
N SER A 144 2.45 19.14 0.73
CA SER A 144 3.04 19.99 -0.31
C SER A 144 3.88 19.19 -1.32
N GLY A 145 3.76 17.86 -1.34
CA GLY A 145 4.51 16.98 -2.22
C GLY A 145 3.95 15.55 -2.22
N GLY A 146 4.66 14.62 -2.86
CA GLY A 146 4.26 13.21 -2.83
C GLY A 146 4.18 12.68 -1.40
N ASP A 147 3.07 12.00 -1.07
CA ASP A 147 2.87 11.36 0.22
C ASP A 147 2.41 9.92 0.04
N GLU A 148 3.31 8.99 0.41
CA GLU A 148 3.08 7.57 0.27
C GLU A 148 1.99 7.04 1.20
N SER A 149 1.70 7.71 2.31
CA SER A 149 0.67 7.30 3.27
C SER A 149 -0.74 7.38 2.68
N TYR A 150 -0.94 8.29 1.71
CA TYR A 150 -2.17 8.39 0.92
C TYR A 150 -2.05 7.75 -0.47
N GLY A 151 -0.91 7.11 -0.76
CA GLY A 151 -0.63 6.46 -2.04
C GLY A 151 -0.48 7.42 -3.22
N VAL A 152 -0.10 8.69 -2.98
CA VAL A 152 0.14 9.71 -4.00
C VAL A 152 1.63 9.89 -4.18
N ARG A 153 2.17 9.57 -5.37
CA ARG A 153 3.60 9.78 -5.68
C ARG A 153 3.82 11.13 -6.33
N GLN A 154 5.07 11.61 -6.28
CA GLN A 154 5.46 12.82 -7.00
C GLN A 154 5.14 12.71 -8.50
N ASP A 155 5.42 11.57 -9.11
CA ASP A 155 5.06 11.29 -10.51
C ASP A 155 3.56 11.45 -10.81
N ASP A 156 2.69 11.15 -9.83
CA ASP A 156 1.24 11.26 -10.00
C ASP A 156 0.84 12.74 -9.98
N ILE A 157 1.42 13.53 -9.07
CA ILE A 157 1.28 14.99 -9.01
C ILE A 157 1.76 15.61 -10.34
N ASP A 158 2.93 15.22 -10.82
CA ASP A 158 3.52 15.81 -12.02
C ASP A 158 2.69 15.55 -13.28
N LYS A 159 2.01 14.39 -13.37
CA LYS A 159 1.14 14.02 -14.51
C LYS A 159 -0.21 14.73 -14.54
N VAL A 160 -0.74 15.16 -13.40
CA VAL A 160 -2.09 15.75 -13.33
C VAL A 160 -2.12 17.12 -14.03
N SER A 161 -3.14 17.37 -14.85
CA SER A 161 -3.31 18.67 -15.53
C SER A 161 -4.02 19.68 -14.63
N LEU A 162 -3.50 20.90 -14.55
CA LEU A 162 -4.13 22.03 -13.86
C LEU A 162 -5.03 22.88 -14.75
N LEU A 163 -5.06 22.65 -16.07
CA LEU A 163 -5.65 23.59 -17.05
C LEU A 163 -7.10 23.99 -16.74
N ASP A 164 -7.89 23.06 -16.21
CA ASP A 164 -9.31 23.28 -15.90
C ASP A 164 -9.58 23.66 -14.43
N SER A 165 -8.53 23.70 -13.60
CA SER A 165 -8.64 23.97 -12.17
C SER A 165 -8.96 25.43 -11.86
N GLU A 166 -9.65 25.67 -10.75
CA GLU A 166 -9.90 27.02 -10.24
C GLU A 166 -8.59 27.74 -9.91
N ALA A 167 -7.62 27.03 -9.32
CA ALA A 167 -6.27 27.53 -9.07
C ALA A 167 -5.61 28.10 -10.35
N ALA A 168 -5.68 27.40 -11.48
CA ALA A 168 -5.10 27.88 -12.74
C ALA A 168 -5.79 29.16 -13.25
N LYS A 169 -7.11 29.28 -13.09
CA LYS A 169 -7.86 30.49 -13.47
C LYS A 169 -7.47 31.68 -12.61
N THR A 170 -7.37 31.47 -11.29
CA THR A 170 -7.01 32.54 -10.34
C THR A 170 -5.55 32.98 -10.51
N ILE A 171 -4.65 32.03 -10.77
CA ILE A 171 -3.25 32.32 -11.14
C ILE A 171 -3.16 33.18 -12.41
N ALA A 172 -3.98 32.87 -13.43
CA ALA A 172 -4.00 33.61 -14.69
C ALA A 172 -4.53 35.05 -14.54
N ASN A 173 -5.42 35.28 -13.58
CA ASN A 173 -6.01 36.60 -13.31
C ASN A 173 -5.14 37.50 -12.40
N GLU A 174 -4.03 36.97 -11.86
CA GLU A 174 -3.10 37.66 -10.95
C GLU A 174 -3.76 38.30 -9.71
N ASP A 175 -4.89 37.75 -9.25
CA ASP A 175 -5.60 38.21 -8.06
C ASP A 175 -5.01 37.59 -6.79
N ILE A 176 -4.23 38.37 -6.04
CA ILE A 176 -3.55 37.93 -4.82
C ILE A 176 -4.55 37.48 -3.75
N GLN A 177 -5.62 38.24 -3.52
CA GLN A 177 -6.63 37.90 -2.51
C GLN A 177 -7.43 36.67 -2.93
N GLY A 178 -7.74 36.55 -4.23
CA GLY A 178 -8.33 35.34 -4.80
C GLY A 178 -7.43 34.11 -4.63
N MET A 179 -6.12 34.24 -4.88
CA MET A 179 -5.17 33.14 -4.72
C MET A 179 -5.07 32.67 -3.28
N GLU A 180 -5.01 33.59 -2.31
CA GLU A 180 -5.04 33.27 -0.88
C GLU A 180 -6.34 32.55 -0.49
N GLY A 181 -7.49 33.02 -0.99
CA GLY A 181 -8.80 32.40 -0.74
C GLY A 181 -8.90 30.96 -1.27
N VAL A 182 -8.57 30.76 -2.55
CA VAL A 182 -8.59 29.43 -3.19
C VAL A 182 -7.58 28.49 -2.51
N ARG A 183 -6.42 29.01 -2.10
CA ARG A 183 -5.43 28.21 -1.35
C ARG A 183 -6.00 27.70 -0.03
N GLN A 184 -6.67 28.54 0.76
CA GLN A 184 -7.26 28.13 2.04
C GLN A 184 -8.38 27.10 1.85
N GLU A 185 -9.20 27.25 0.81
CA GLU A 185 -10.21 26.27 0.43
C GLU A 185 -9.57 24.92 0.07
N LEU A 186 -8.51 24.93 -0.74
CA LEU A 186 -7.78 23.70 -1.10
C LEU A 186 -7.14 23.02 0.10
N ILE A 187 -6.61 23.77 1.08
CA ILE A 187 -6.07 23.20 2.32
C ILE A 187 -7.17 22.49 3.11
N SER A 188 -8.34 23.13 3.24
CA SER A 188 -9.52 22.53 3.88
C SER A 188 -9.98 21.26 3.14
N ASP A 189 -10.07 21.31 1.81
CA ASP A 189 -10.43 20.16 0.98
C ASP A 189 -9.43 19.01 1.11
N GLN A 190 -8.14 19.32 1.26
CA GLN A 190 -7.10 18.32 1.42
C GLN A 190 -7.32 17.51 2.71
N VAL A 191 -7.69 18.16 3.82
CA VAL A 191 -8.05 17.48 5.07
C VAL A 191 -9.25 16.57 4.87
N GLY A 192 -10.27 17.02 4.12
CA GLY A 192 -11.43 16.21 3.74
C GLY A 192 -11.05 14.96 2.93
N LEU A 193 -10.23 15.12 1.89
CA LEU A 193 -9.76 14.02 1.04
C LEU A 193 -8.95 12.99 1.84
N ARG A 194 -8.05 13.45 2.71
CA ARG A 194 -7.25 12.60 3.62
C ARG A 194 -8.14 11.83 4.59
N THR A 195 -9.17 12.48 5.14
CA THR A 195 -10.14 11.85 6.05
C THR A 195 -10.94 10.75 5.36
N ILE A 196 -11.43 11.00 4.13
CA ILE A 196 -12.18 9.98 3.37
C ILE A 196 -11.27 8.81 3.00
N HIS A 197 -10.01 9.08 2.62
CA HIS A 197 -9.03 8.03 2.31
C HIS A 197 -8.87 7.05 3.48
N LEU A 198 -8.76 7.57 4.70
CA LEU A 198 -8.59 6.77 5.92
C LEU A 198 -9.86 6.03 6.33
N ARG A 199 -11.04 6.54 5.99
CA ARG A 199 -12.34 5.92 6.33
C ARG A 199 -12.76 4.81 5.38
N LEU A 200 -12.18 4.73 4.19
CA LEU A 200 -12.54 3.68 3.26
C LEU A 200 -12.05 2.33 3.81
N PRO A 201 -12.93 1.31 3.92
CA PRO A 201 -12.56 0.01 4.47
C PRO A 201 -11.44 -0.58 3.63
N GLN A 202 -10.23 -0.52 4.16
CA GLN A 202 -9.11 -1.26 3.61
C GLN A 202 -9.06 -2.57 4.36
N ASP A 203 -9.20 -3.68 3.65
CA ASP A 203 -9.01 -5.01 4.25
C ASP A 203 -7.60 -5.04 4.89
N PRO A 204 -7.50 -5.15 6.23
CA PRO A 204 -6.22 -5.05 6.92
C PRO A 204 -5.22 -6.12 6.49
N ASP A 205 -5.70 -7.33 6.15
CA ASP A 205 -4.87 -8.43 5.65
C ASP A 205 -4.34 -8.12 4.25
N VAL A 206 -5.17 -7.54 3.38
CA VAL A 206 -4.74 -7.10 2.04
C VAL A 206 -3.71 -5.98 2.15
N GLN A 207 -3.94 -4.99 3.00
CA GLN A 207 -3.01 -3.89 3.21
C GLN A 207 -1.67 -4.37 3.77
N TYR A 208 -1.70 -5.28 4.73
CA TYR A 208 -0.48 -5.90 5.24
C TYR A 208 0.28 -6.68 4.16
N LYS A 209 -0.42 -7.48 3.34
CA LYS A 209 0.19 -8.19 2.20
C LYS A 209 0.83 -7.23 1.21
N LEU A 210 0.18 -6.11 0.90
CA LEU A 210 0.72 -5.07 0.03
C LEU A 210 1.93 -4.37 0.64
N ARG A 211 1.90 -4.03 1.95
CA ARG A 211 3.05 -3.47 2.68
C ARG A 211 4.24 -4.43 2.66
N LEU A 212 4.01 -5.71 2.96
CA LEU A 212 5.05 -6.75 2.96
C LEU A 212 5.67 -6.92 1.57
N LEU A 213 4.83 -7.03 0.53
CA LEU A 213 5.30 -7.16 -0.85
C LEU A 213 6.10 -5.92 -1.29
N ARG A 214 5.59 -4.72 -0.98
CA ARG A 214 6.25 -3.45 -1.32
C ARG A 214 7.60 -3.36 -0.65
N PHE A 215 7.65 -3.53 0.67
CA PHE A 215 8.91 -3.44 1.41
C PHE A 215 9.90 -4.51 0.95
N SER A 216 9.46 -5.77 0.79
CA SER A 216 10.33 -6.84 0.29
C SER A 216 10.89 -6.53 -1.09
N ALA A 217 10.07 -5.98 -2.00
CA ALA A 217 10.51 -5.58 -3.33
C ALA A 217 11.52 -4.41 -3.28
N LEU A 218 11.28 -3.39 -2.46
CA LEU A 218 12.19 -2.25 -2.31
C LEU A 218 13.52 -2.69 -1.68
N PHE A 219 13.45 -3.42 -0.58
CA PHE A 219 14.62 -3.91 0.16
C PHE A 219 15.48 -4.83 -0.71
N THR A 220 14.91 -5.77 -1.47
CA THR A 220 15.69 -6.67 -2.33
C THR A 220 16.23 -6.01 -3.59
N ARG A 221 15.55 -4.98 -4.12
CA ARG A 221 16.00 -4.22 -5.30
C ARG A 221 17.09 -3.20 -5.01
N ARG A 222 17.41 -2.94 -3.73
CA ARG A 222 18.48 -2.01 -3.33
C ARG A 222 19.85 -2.35 -3.93
N LYS A 223 20.10 -3.62 -4.28
CA LYS A 223 21.42 -4.14 -4.69
C LYS A 223 21.87 -3.75 -6.11
N VAL A 224 21.45 -2.61 -6.65
CA VAL A 224 21.94 -2.09 -7.95
C VAL A 224 22.50 -0.68 -7.76
N LEU A 225 23.83 -0.56 -7.67
CA LEU A 225 24.52 0.72 -7.81
C LEU A 225 25.65 0.60 -8.84
N ARG A 226 25.64 1.52 -9.82
CA ARG A 226 26.57 1.55 -10.95
C ARG A 226 27.59 2.68 -10.78
N ARG A 227 28.83 2.38 -11.19
CA ARG A 227 30.04 3.21 -11.09
C ARG A 227 30.20 4.27 -12.19
N LYS A 228 31.03 5.29 -11.91
CA LYS A 228 31.84 6.22 -12.78
C LYS A 228 32.35 7.41 -11.93
N SER A 229 33.03 8.45 -12.41
CA SER A 229 33.21 9.83 -11.85
C SER A 229 34.29 10.49 -12.73
N PRO A 230 34.59 11.81 -12.74
CA PRO A 230 33.88 13.01 -12.28
C PRO A 230 33.82 14.12 -13.37
N GLY A 231 33.06 15.21 -13.11
CA GLY A 231 33.10 16.43 -13.91
C GLY A 231 32.65 17.66 -13.12
N SER A 232 33.61 18.48 -12.69
CA SER A 232 33.42 19.68 -11.87
C SER A 232 32.75 20.82 -12.64
N THR A 233 31.63 21.35 -12.13
CA THR A 233 31.45 22.81 -11.96
C THR A 233 30.35 23.08 -10.93
N THR A 234 30.66 23.95 -9.97
CA THR A 234 29.81 24.36 -8.86
C THR A 234 28.58 25.15 -9.32
N LYS A 235 27.39 24.73 -8.88
CA LYS A 235 26.27 25.59 -8.42
C LYS A 235 25.12 24.74 -7.86
N THR A 236 24.79 25.05 -6.61
CA THR A 236 23.50 24.86 -5.90
C THR A 236 22.97 23.43 -5.69
N LEU A 237 22.81 23.13 -4.39
CA LEU A 237 22.18 21.97 -3.76
C LEU A 237 20.88 21.53 -4.43
N HIS A 238 20.65 20.21 -4.42
CA HIS A 238 19.69 19.42 -5.20
C HIS A 238 20.21 19.02 -6.58
N GLU A 239 20.19 17.71 -6.82
CA GLU A 239 20.67 16.99 -8.00
C GLU A 239 22.17 16.68 -8.03
N GLY A 240 22.51 15.38 -8.02
CA GLY A 240 23.90 14.96 -8.14
C GLY A 240 24.21 13.47 -7.90
N SER A 241 23.46 12.54 -8.49
CA SER A 241 23.95 11.17 -8.66
C SER A 241 24.87 11.09 -9.87
N ALA A 242 26.19 11.25 -9.64
CA ALA A 242 27.21 10.83 -10.60
C ALA A 242 28.49 10.38 -9.88
N SER A 243 28.37 9.18 -9.31
CA SER A 243 29.22 8.03 -9.63
C SER A 243 30.52 7.83 -8.81
N LEU A 244 30.79 6.55 -8.44
CA LEU A 244 32.13 6.04 -8.06
C LEU A 244 32.31 4.53 -8.26
N ASP A 245 33.57 4.15 -8.51
CA ASP A 245 34.06 2.88 -9.04
C ASP A 245 34.68 1.98 -7.93
N VAL A 246 33.98 1.06 -7.22
CA VAL A 246 34.63 -0.07 -6.46
C VAL A 246 33.96 -1.47 -6.67
N ALA A 247 34.76 -2.52 -6.50
CA ALA A 247 34.64 -3.90 -6.96
C ALA A 247 33.80 -4.85 -6.07
N LEU A 248 33.25 -5.85 -6.76
CA LEU A 248 32.73 -7.16 -6.33
C LEU A 248 33.04 -7.63 -4.89
N LEU A 249 31.98 -7.87 -4.13
CA LEU A 249 31.87 -9.08 -3.31
C LEU A 249 31.08 -10.11 -4.12
N GLU A 250 31.79 -11.11 -4.63
CA GLU A 250 31.19 -12.29 -5.23
C GLU A 250 30.42 -13.07 -4.15
N ILE A 251 29.14 -13.36 -4.41
CA ILE A 251 28.46 -14.50 -3.81
C ILE A 251 28.06 -15.43 -4.96
N PRO A 252 28.51 -16.69 -4.96
CA PRO A 252 28.21 -17.64 -6.03
C PRO A 252 26.76 -18.08 -5.92
N LEU A 253 25.91 -17.64 -6.85
CA LEU A 253 24.64 -18.32 -7.13
C LEU A 253 24.93 -19.58 -7.95
N GLY A 254 25.45 -20.60 -7.26
CA GLY A 254 25.52 -21.96 -7.76
C GLY A 254 24.14 -22.60 -7.70
N GLY A 255 23.61 -22.98 -8.88
CA GLY A 255 22.66 -24.07 -8.98
C GLY A 255 21.19 -23.69 -9.13
N LEU A 256 20.81 -23.10 -10.27
CA LEU A 256 19.53 -23.43 -10.92
C LEU A 256 19.78 -23.58 -12.42
N ASN A 257 19.39 -24.75 -12.92
CA ASN A 257 19.84 -25.35 -14.17
C ASN A 257 19.55 -24.51 -15.41
N LYS A 258 20.62 -24.19 -16.16
CA LYS A 258 20.54 -23.86 -17.58
C LYS A 258 20.48 -25.16 -18.37
N THR A 259 19.29 -25.59 -18.78
CA THR A 259 19.14 -26.43 -19.97
C THR A 259 17.77 -26.20 -20.61
N GLU A 260 17.82 -26.00 -21.93
CA GLU A 260 16.72 -26.15 -22.89
C GLU A 260 15.68 -25.03 -23.01
N ALA A 261 16.01 -24.01 -23.82
CA ALA A 261 15.11 -23.50 -24.87
C ALA A 261 15.84 -22.52 -25.80
N ALA A 262 16.85 -22.99 -26.53
CA ALA A 262 17.31 -22.34 -27.74
C ALA A 262 17.05 -23.27 -28.91
N LYS A 263 16.02 -22.96 -29.72
CA LYS A 263 15.94 -23.15 -31.18
C LYS A 263 14.47 -23.09 -31.64
N ARG A 264 14.06 -21.94 -32.19
CA ARG A 264 13.28 -21.85 -33.42
C ARG A 264 13.21 -20.39 -33.87
N THR A 265 14.10 -20.04 -34.78
CA THR A 265 14.00 -18.92 -35.71
C THR A 265 12.89 -19.18 -36.72
N VAL A 266 11.93 -18.26 -36.86
CA VAL A 266 11.24 -17.98 -38.14
C VAL A 266 10.94 -16.48 -38.22
N ASN A 267 11.20 -15.95 -39.40
CA ASN A 267 11.23 -14.54 -39.83
C ASN A 267 9.91 -13.78 -39.67
N GLY A 268 10.02 -12.48 -39.43
CA GLY A 268 8.92 -11.52 -39.39
C GLY A 268 9.41 -10.16 -38.89
N GLU A 269 10.39 -9.58 -39.59
CA GLU A 269 10.86 -8.21 -39.37
C GLU A 269 9.92 -7.28 -40.15
N ASP A 270 9.07 -6.52 -39.45
CA ASP A 270 8.81 -5.09 -39.76
C ASP A 270 7.75 -4.42 -38.84
N GLU A 271 6.98 -5.13 -38.02
CA GLU A 271 5.98 -4.50 -37.12
C GLU A 271 6.42 -4.41 -35.64
N ARG A 272 7.65 -4.82 -35.32
CA ARG A 272 8.19 -4.86 -33.95
C ARG A 272 8.96 -3.60 -33.54
N ALA A 273 9.16 -2.67 -34.46
CA ALA A 273 9.98 -1.48 -34.26
C ALA A 273 9.25 -0.34 -33.51
N ASP A 274 7.92 -0.27 -33.60
CA ASP A 274 7.15 0.82 -32.98
C ASP A 274 6.89 0.58 -31.48
N TRP A 275 6.60 -0.66 -31.08
CA TRP A 275 6.45 -1.01 -29.66
C TRP A 275 7.79 -0.98 -28.90
N ALA A 276 8.90 -1.16 -29.61
CA ALA A 276 10.25 -1.07 -29.05
C ALA A 276 10.69 0.39 -28.80
N LYS A 277 10.18 1.35 -29.59
CA LYS A 277 10.45 2.78 -29.39
C LYS A 277 9.62 3.38 -28.25
N GLU A 278 8.35 2.99 -28.13
CA GLU A 278 7.49 3.44 -27.03
C GLU A 278 7.86 2.80 -25.67
N GLY A 279 8.50 1.61 -25.70
CA GLY A 279 9.10 0.97 -24.52
C GLY A 279 10.46 1.55 -24.10
N ALA A 280 11.20 2.18 -25.01
CA ALA A 280 12.53 2.75 -24.74
C ALA A 280 12.46 4.14 -24.07
N GLU A 281 11.38 4.90 -24.27
CA GLU A 281 11.14 6.16 -23.54
C GLU A 281 10.71 5.91 -22.07
N ARG A 282 10.25 4.68 -21.76
CA ARG A 282 9.83 4.23 -20.41
C ARG A 282 10.94 3.58 -19.59
N THR A 283 12.14 3.40 -20.12
CA THR A 283 13.30 2.90 -19.36
C THR A 283 14.16 4.03 -18.83
N ARG A 284 13.54 5.07 -18.23
CA ARG A 284 14.19 5.72 -17.09
C ARG A 284 14.14 4.70 -15.95
N GLN A 285 15.25 3.97 -15.75
CA GLN A 285 15.38 3.08 -14.60
C GLN A 285 15.08 3.90 -13.32
N PRO A 286 14.26 3.38 -12.39
CA PRO A 286 13.93 4.11 -11.17
C PRO A 286 15.22 4.42 -10.38
N PRO A 287 15.25 5.53 -9.62
CA PRO A 287 16.40 5.89 -8.79
C PRO A 287 16.75 4.73 -7.83
N ALA A 288 18.04 4.53 -7.57
CA ALA A 288 18.51 3.52 -6.62
C ALA A 288 17.89 3.80 -5.24
N VAL A 289 17.26 2.78 -4.65
CA VAL A 289 16.57 2.90 -3.37
C VAL A 289 17.57 2.63 -2.25
N SER A 290 17.81 3.61 -1.39
CA SER A 290 18.70 3.48 -0.22
C SER A 290 17.99 2.84 0.98
N LEU A 291 18.75 2.34 1.96
CA LEU A 291 18.20 1.86 3.23
C LEU A 291 17.46 2.99 3.96
N ARG A 292 17.90 4.25 3.82
CA ARG A 292 17.20 5.41 4.37
C ARG A 292 15.79 5.54 3.77
N ASP A 293 15.63 5.32 2.47
CA ASP A 293 14.34 5.43 1.78
C ASP A 293 13.38 4.29 2.19
N THR A 294 13.93 3.13 2.57
CA THR A 294 13.13 1.98 3.01
C THR A 294 12.90 1.91 4.51
N LEU A 295 13.48 2.81 5.29
CA LEU A 295 13.34 2.83 6.75
C LEU A 295 11.90 3.09 7.20
N ARG A 296 11.23 4.13 6.66
CA ARG A 296 9.82 4.40 6.99
C ARG A 296 8.90 3.25 6.57
N PRO A 297 9.01 2.69 5.34
CA PRO A 297 8.30 1.46 4.97
C PRO A 297 8.55 0.26 5.90
N PHE A 298 9.76 0.09 6.43
CA PHE A 298 10.09 -0.94 7.42
C PHE A 298 9.33 -0.72 8.74
N MET A 299 9.34 0.51 9.26
CA MET A 299 8.63 0.86 10.50
C MET A 299 7.12 0.69 10.33
N ALA A 300 6.55 1.17 9.22
CA ALA A 300 5.13 1.04 8.92
C ALA A 300 4.68 -0.43 8.77
N LEU A 301 5.49 -1.27 8.11
CA LEU A 301 5.22 -2.71 8.02
C LEU A 301 5.26 -3.38 9.40
N SER A 302 6.24 -3.03 10.23
CA SER A 302 6.38 -3.57 11.58
C SER A 302 5.20 -3.18 12.47
N ALA A 303 4.82 -1.90 12.46
CA ALA A 303 3.67 -1.40 13.20
C ALA A 303 2.37 -2.08 12.76
N ALA A 304 2.14 -2.17 11.45
CA ALA A 304 0.98 -2.86 10.90
C ALA A 304 0.92 -4.34 11.31
N HIS A 305 2.06 -5.04 11.36
CA HIS A 305 2.11 -6.43 11.83
C HIS A 305 1.67 -6.56 13.29
N ILE A 306 2.24 -5.72 14.14
CA ILE A 306 2.02 -5.72 15.59
C ILE A 306 0.55 -5.42 15.90
N THR A 307 -0.04 -4.44 15.21
CA THR A 307 -1.47 -4.13 15.33
C THR A 307 -2.36 -5.28 14.85
N LEU A 308 -1.97 -6.01 13.80
CA LEU A 308 -2.79 -7.10 13.26
C LEU A 308 -2.80 -8.35 14.12
N GLU A 309 -1.65 -8.68 14.71
CA GLU A 309 -1.50 -9.84 15.58
C GLU A 309 -1.84 -9.54 17.04
N ASP A 310 -2.13 -8.28 17.38
CA ASP A 310 -2.31 -7.81 18.77
C ASP A 310 -1.10 -8.18 19.64
N GLU A 311 0.11 -8.02 19.07
CA GLU A 311 1.39 -8.35 19.70
C GLU A 311 2.09 -7.08 20.24
N ARG A 312 3.21 -7.25 20.94
CA ARG A 312 4.10 -6.16 21.35
C ARG A 312 5.44 -6.25 20.64
N VAL A 313 6.12 -5.11 20.47
CA VAL A 313 7.51 -5.08 19.98
C VAL A 313 8.41 -5.92 20.89
N THR A 314 9.17 -6.85 20.30
CA THR A 314 10.13 -7.68 21.03
C THR A 314 11.51 -7.02 21.06
N GLU A 315 12.33 -7.36 22.07
CA GLU A 315 13.73 -6.89 22.13
C GLU A 315 14.51 -7.31 20.87
N VAL A 316 14.23 -8.50 20.33
CA VAL A 316 14.85 -9.01 19.09
C VAL A 316 14.54 -8.09 17.91
N TRP A 317 13.28 -7.67 17.76
CA TRP A 317 12.89 -6.71 16.74
C TRP A 317 13.50 -5.32 16.99
N MET A 318 13.52 -4.83 18.23
CA MET A 318 14.13 -3.53 18.56
C MET A 318 15.61 -3.48 18.18
N ARG A 319 16.37 -4.55 18.45
CA ARG A 319 17.77 -4.66 18.02
C ARG A 319 17.90 -4.73 16.49
N LEU A 320 16.98 -5.40 15.81
CA LEU A 320 16.95 -5.41 14.34
C LEU A 320 16.69 -3.99 13.78
N ALA A 321 15.72 -3.26 14.34
CA ALA A 321 15.37 -1.91 13.93
C ALA A 321 16.53 -0.92 14.18
N ALA A 322 17.15 -0.96 15.36
CA ALA A 322 18.32 -0.13 15.66
C ALA A 322 19.51 -0.47 14.76
N GLY A 323 19.76 -1.76 14.51
CA GLY A 323 20.76 -2.22 13.55
C GLY A 323 20.46 -1.75 12.12
N TYR A 324 19.19 -1.75 11.71
CA TYR A 324 18.76 -1.22 10.41
C TYR A 324 19.10 0.26 10.27
N ILE A 325 18.73 1.08 11.26
CA ILE A 325 19.03 2.52 11.27
C ILE A 325 20.54 2.73 11.21
N ALA A 326 21.31 1.96 11.98
CA ALA A 326 22.76 2.05 11.99
C ALA A 326 23.40 1.71 10.63
N GLN A 327 22.91 0.65 9.96
CA GLN A 327 23.32 0.30 8.60
C GLN A 327 22.96 1.40 7.60
N ALA A 328 21.79 2.00 7.74
CA ALA A 328 21.34 3.10 6.88
C ALA A 328 22.21 4.35 7.10
N VAL A 329 22.54 4.72 8.34
CA VAL A 329 23.49 5.82 8.65
C VAL A 329 24.85 5.54 8.02
N ALA A 330 25.37 4.31 8.17
CA ALA A 330 26.65 3.94 7.60
C ALA A 330 26.63 3.95 6.06
N GLU A 331 25.53 3.52 5.43
CA GLU A 331 25.32 3.59 3.98
C GLU A 331 25.32 5.05 3.49
N GLN A 332 24.57 5.94 4.17
CA GLN A 332 24.54 7.35 3.82
C GLN A 332 25.92 8.01 3.90
N TYR A 333 26.71 7.67 4.93
CA TYR A 333 28.05 8.21 5.12
C TYR A 333 29.07 7.61 4.14
N LEU A 334 29.14 6.27 4.02
CA LEU A 334 30.18 5.58 3.25
C LEU A 334 29.89 5.49 1.76
N VAL A 335 28.62 5.33 1.36
CA VAL A 335 28.21 5.13 -0.04
C VAL A 335 27.77 6.45 -0.66
N TYR A 336 26.90 7.19 0.02
CA TYR A 336 26.34 8.45 -0.49
C TYR A 336 27.15 9.69 -0.10
N GLN A 337 28.21 9.54 0.71
CA GLN A 337 29.12 10.62 1.11
C GLN A 337 28.40 11.81 1.76
N VAL A 338 27.33 11.52 2.52
CA VAL A 338 26.57 12.51 3.27
C VAL A 338 27.26 12.73 4.62
N HIS A 339 27.82 13.94 4.81
CA HIS A 339 28.59 14.31 6.01
C HIS A 339 27.84 15.25 6.96
N ASP A 340 26.52 15.11 7.03
CA ASP A 340 25.70 15.90 7.94
C ASP A 340 25.89 15.44 9.41
N PRO A 341 26.30 16.35 10.32
CA PRO A 341 26.45 16.04 11.75
C PRO A 341 25.17 15.56 12.42
N ASN A 342 24.00 16.03 11.96
CA ASN A 342 22.71 15.72 12.56
C ASN A 342 22.08 14.44 12.00
N LEU A 343 22.59 13.91 10.88
CA LEU A 343 22.04 12.74 10.19
C LEU A 343 21.76 11.56 11.12
N THR A 344 22.71 11.24 12.02
CA THR A 344 22.53 10.12 12.96
C THR A 344 21.34 10.39 13.88
N ASN A 345 21.25 11.58 14.46
CA ASN A 345 20.17 11.96 15.37
C ASN A 345 18.82 11.94 14.64
N ASP A 346 18.75 12.53 13.45
CA ASP A 346 17.53 12.60 12.65
C ASP A 346 17.05 11.20 12.24
N MET A 347 17.97 10.29 11.89
CA MET A 347 17.62 8.92 11.52
C MET A 347 17.20 8.04 12.70
N PHE A 348 17.67 8.35 13.92
CA PHE A 348 17.25 7.69 15.16
C PHE A 348 16.04 8.36 15.83
N ASN A 349 15.46 9.39 15.22
CA ASN A 349 14.28 10.07 15.74
C ASN A 349 12.99 9.25 15.55
N TRP A 350 12.96 8.08 16.17
CA TRP A 350 11.83 7.16 16.24
C TRP A 350 11.56 6.82 17.70
N GLY A 351 10.31 6.86 18.09
CA GLY A 351 9.87 6.60 19.46
C GLY A 351 8.41 6.98 19.65
N PHE A 352 7.97 6.92 20.90
CA PHE A 352 6.66 7.39 21.29
C PHE A 352 6.71 8.91 21.54
N ASP A 353 5.75 9.61 20.95
CA ASP A 353 5.50 11.03 21.14
C ASP A 353 4.07 11.20 21.69
N GLU A 354 3.97 11.80 22.88
CA GLU A 354 2.70 12.09 23.56
C GLU A 354 1.89 13.17 22.83
N ASP A 355 2.58 14.09 22.17
CA ASP A 355 1.98 15.19 21.42
C ASP A 355 1.70 14.80 19.95
N ASN A 356 1.80 13.50 19.62
CA ASN A 356 1.57 13.03 18.27
C ASN A 356 0.11 13.25 17.84
N THR A 357 -0.04 13.88 16.68
CA THR A 357 -1.35 14.31 16.15
C THR A 357 -1.75 13.58 14.88
N ALA A 358 -1.04 12.49 14.56
CA ALA A 358 -1.34 11.64 13.44
C ALA A 358 -2.76 11.07 13.56
N VAL A 359 -3.44 10.97 12.42
CA VAL A 359 -4.81 10.46 12.39
C VAL A 359 -4.82 8.99 12.79
N GLU A 360 -5.74 8.60 13.67
CA GLU A 360 -5.93 7.21 14.08
C GLU A 360 -6.03 6.27 12.87
N GLY A 361 -5.25 5.19 12.90
CA GLY A 361 -5.16 4.22 11.80
C GLY A 361 -4.22 4.59 10.65
N SER A 362 -3.63 5.80 10.64
CA SER A 362 -2.54 6.14 9.70
C SER A 362 -1.23 5.43 10.07
N ASP A 363 -0.31 5.29 9.12
CA ASP A 363 0.99 4.67 9.37
C ASP A 363 1.76 5.39 10.50
N ASP A 364 1.71 6.72 10.57
CA ASP A 364 2.41 7.49 11.61
C ASP A 364 1.79 7.28 13.00
N TYR A 365 0.45 7.16 13.08
CA TYR A 365 -0.24 6.79 14.31
C TYR A 365 0.16 5.39 14.78
N LEU A 366 0.13 4.40 13.88
CA LEU A 366 0.48 3.02 14.21
C LEU A 366 1.95 2.90 14.65
N ILE A 367 2.86 3.60 13.97
CA ILE A 367 4.29 3.66 14.35
C ILE A 367 4.46 4.27 15.73
N ASN A 368 3.73 5.34 16.07
CA ASN A 368 3.81 5.96 17.39
C ASN A 368 3.38 5.01 18.50
N VAL A 369 2.19 4.41 18.34
CA VAL A 369 1.61 3.48 19.32
C VAL A 369 2.49 2.24 19.49
N MET A 370 3.17 1.78 18.43
CA MET A 370 4.12 0.66 18.50
C MET A 370 5.24 0.85 19.53
N PHE A 371 5.61 2.10 19.87
CA PHE A 371 6.62 2.42 20.87
C PHE A 371 6.06 2.75 22.26
N PHE A 372 4.73 2.72 22.44
CA PHE A 372 4.09 2.91 23.73
C PHE A 372 4.09 1.62 24.54
N ASP A 373 4.44 1.70 25.82
CA ASP A 373 4.33 0.61 26.78
C ASP A 373 3.06 0.83 27.62
N GLU A 374 2.00 0.07 27.31
CA GLU A 374 0.71 0.19 28.00
C GLU A 374 0.79 -0.24 29.47
N GLU A 375 1.71 -1.13 29.85
CA GLU A 375 1.82 -1.56 31.25
C GLU A 375 2.47 -0.48 32.12
N ALA A 376 3.44 0.23 31.55
CA ALA A 376 4.16 1.29 32.23
C ALA A 376 3.56 2.68 32.00
N GLU A 377 2.54 2.79 31.13
CA GLU A 377 1.90 4.03 30.67
C GLU A 377 2.90 5.10 30.21
N ARG A 378 3.93 4.69 29.46
CA ARG A 378 5.01 5.58 28.99
C ARG A 378 5.71 5.04 27.75
N ALA A 379 6.65 5.81 27.21
CA ALA A 379 7.55 5.34 26.17
C ALA A 379 8.31 4.06 26.58
N ASN A 380 8.52 3.17 25.60
CA ASN A 380 9.21 1.91 25.80
C ASN A 380 10.70 2.12 26.15
N ALA A 381 11.03 2.01 27.43
CA ALA A 381 12.39 2.22 27.93
C ALA A 381 13.42 1.23 27.36
N THR A 382 13.00 0.02 26.98
CA THR A 382 13.89 -0.96 26.35
C THR A 382 14.33 -0.47 24.97
N TRP A 383 13.40 0.09 24.20
CA TRP A 383 13.72 0.75 22.92
C TRP A 383 14.67 1.93 23.12
N GLU A 384 14.39 2.82 24.08
CA GLU A 384 15.25 3.98 24.35
C GLU A 384 16.69 3.57 24.70
N SER A 385 16.85 2.54 25.53
CA SER A 385 18.17 2.00 25.88
C SER A 385 18.92 1.45 24.67
N ILE A 386 18.26 0.62 23.83
CA ILE A 386 18.85 0.03 22.63
C ILE A 386 19.20 1.10 21.59
N ARG A 387 18.31 2.10 21.43
CA ARG A 387 18.51 3.26 20.55
C ARG A 387 19.76 4.04 20.97
N ASP A 388 19.87 4.36 22.26
CA ASP A 388 20.98 5.12 22.80
C ASP A 388 22.31 4.35 22.71
N GLU A 389 22.29 3.02 22.88
CA GLU A 389 23.43 2.12 22.68
C GLU A 389 23.97 2.24 21.23
N HIS A 390 23.10 2.06 20.23
CA HIS A 390 23.49 2.11 18.81
C HIS A 390 23.89 3.52 18.38
N MET A 391 23.17 4.54 18.85
CA MET A 391 23.48 5.94 18.55
C MET A 391 24.86 6.33 19.07
N LYS A 392 25.20 5.95 20.33
CA LYS A 392 26.53 6.20 20.91
C LYS A 392 27.63 5.48 20.13
N ALA A 393 27.40 4.26 19.66
CA ALA A 393 28.38 3.51 18.88
C ALA A 393 28.71 4.16 17.53
N LEU A 394 27.75 4.88 16.94
CA LEU A 394 27.90 5.56 15.64
C LEU A 394 28.48 6.97 15.73
N LEU A 395 28.45 7.60 16.91
CA LEU A 395 28.98 8.94 17.09
C LEU A 395 30.52 8.95 16.98
N PRO A 396 31.12 10.01 16.40
CA PRO A 396 32.57 10.08 16.26
C PRO A 396 33.25 10.05 17.62
N THR A 397 34.31 9.26 17.75
CA THR A 397 35.22 9.36 18.91
C THR A 397 36.40 10.26 18.55
N ASP A 398 36.83 11.16 19.44
CA ASP A 398 37.81 12.24 19.21
C ASP A 398 39.20 11.82 18.67
N ALA A 399 39.46 10.51 18.52
CA ALA A 399 40.77 9.95 18.22
C ALA A 399 40.90 9.22 16.86
N THR A 400 39.82 9.04 16.09
CA THR A 400 39.85 8.18 14.87
C THR A 400 39.19 8.83 13.66
N ASP A 401 39.70 8.52 12.47
CA ASP A 401 38.99 8.78 11.20
C ASP A 401 37.61 8.11 11.21
N ARG A 402 36.56 8.91 10.99
CA ARG A 402 35.15 8.48 11.06
C ARG A 402 34.84 7.37 10.07
N GLU A 403 35.46 7.40 8.88
CA GLU A 403 35.30 6.35 7.88
C GLU A 403 35.90 5.02 8.37
N ALA A 404 37.09 5.05 8.97
CA ALA A 404 37.72 3.88 9.56
C ALA A 404 36.93 3.34 10.76
N GLN A 405 36.40 4.20 11.63
CA GLN A 405 35.55 3.81 12.76
C GLN A 405 34.30 3.05 12.26
N LEU A 406 33.57 3.61 11.29
CA LEU A 406 32.37 2.98 10.74
C LEU A 406 32.69 1.64 10.06
N ARG A 407 33.80 1.54 9.34
CA ARG A 407 34.23 0.25 8.73
C ARG A 407 34.56 -0.82 9.76
N VAL A 408 35.18 -0.45 10.89
CA VAL A 408 35.46 -1.39 11.98
C VAL A 408 34.16 -1.83 12.65
N LEU A 409 33.26 -0.89 12.92
CA LEU A 409 31.94 -1.15 13.48
C LEU A 409 31.14 -2.12 12.59
N LEU A 410 31.06 -1.85 11.29
CA LEU A 410 30.37 -2.69 10.30
C LEU A 410 31.00 -4.07 10.11
N LYS A 411 32.26 -4.26 10.48
CA LYS A 411 32.94 -5.55 10.37
C LYS A 411 32.74 -6.42 11.61
N ASN A 412 32.64 -5.81 12.78
CA ASN A 412 32.66 -6.53 14.06
C ASN A 412 31.29 -6.61 14.72
N GLU A 413 30.63 -5.47 14.92
CA GLU A 413 29.40 -5.36 15.72
C GLU A 413 28.15 -5.26 14.84
N LEU A 414 28.27 -4.58 13.69
CA LEU A 414 27.18 -4.38 12.73
C LEU A 414 27.51 -5.04 11.39
N SER A 415 27.82 -6.34 11.43
CA SER A 415 28.04 -7.14 10.22
C SER A 415 26.90 -6.97 9.23
N VAL A 416 27.23 -6.52 8.01
CA VAL A 416 26.24 -6.36 6.93
C VAL A 416 25.59 -7.70 6.60
N PHE A 417 26.36 -8.79 6.58
CA PHE A 417 25.85 -10.13 6.29
C PHE A 417 24.84 -10.58 7.34
N ASP A 418 25.17 -10.43 8.63
CA ASP A 418 24.27 -10.84 9.71
C ASP A 418 23.01 -9.97 9.74
N PHE A 419 23.14 -8.68 9.41
CA PHE A 419 21.99 -7.80 9.24
C PHE A 419 21.08 -8.26 8.10
N GLU A 420 21.64 -8.57 6.92
CA GLU A 420 20.85 -9.06 5.78
C GLU A 420 20.15 -10.38 6.10
N ASP A 421 20.85 -11.32 6.75
CA ASP A 421 20.30 -12.61 7.16
C ASP A 421 19.14 -12.43 8.14
N ARG A 422 19.31 -11.59 9.17
CA ARG A 422 18.24 -11.26 10.12
C ARG A 422 17.05 -10.57 9.46
N MET A 423 17.29 -9.69 8.50
CA MET A 423 16.22 -9.02 7.74
C MET A 423 15.45 -10.00 6.86
N LEU A 424 16.14 -10.95 6.21
CA LEU A 424 15.48 -12.00 5.42
C LEU A 424 14.69 -12.94 6.32
N GLY A 425 15.25 -13.37 7.46
CA GLY A 425 14.55 -14.19 8.45
C GLY A 425 13.32 -13.48 9.03
N PHE A 426 13.42 -12.16 9.28
CA PHE A 426 12.26 -11.35 9.67
C PHE A 426 11.17 -11.36 8.60
N LEU A 427 11.52 -11.10 7.33
CA LEU A 427 10.54 -11.08 6.24
C LEU A 427 9.91 -12.45 5.96
N GLU A 428 10.69 -13.52 6.08
CA GLU A 428 10.20 -14.89 5.99
C GLU A 428 9.24 -15.21 7.14
N GLY A 429 9.57 -14.79 8.37
CA GLY A 429 8.68 -14.90 9.53
C GLY A 429 7.36 -14.16 9.32
N LEU A 430 7.42 -12.92 8.84
CA LEU A 430 6.25 -12.11 8.51
C LEU A 430 5.37 -12.75 7.41
N HIS A 431 5.99 -13.36 6.41
CA HIS A 431 5.28 -14.05 5.33
C HIS A 431 4.61 -15.33 5.83
N ASN A 432 5.31 -16.14 6.61
CA ASN A 432 4.81 -17.43 7.11
C ASN A 432 3.67 -17.29 8.11
N LYS A 433 3.58 -16.16 8.83
CA LYS A 433 2.42 -15.86 9.69
C LYS A 433 1.14 -15.52 8.90
N GLN A 434 1.22 -15.26 7.59
CA GLN A 434 0.04 -14.89 6.81
C GLN A 434 -0.93 -16.04 6.65
N LYS A 435 -2.23 -15.77 6.86
CA LYS A 435 -3.30 -16.73 6.53
C LYS A 435 -3.22 -17.12 5.06
N THR A 436 -3.05 -18.42 4.81
CA THR A 436 -3.03 -18.99 3.47
C THR A 436 -4.38 -18.71 2.80
N PRO A 437 -4.41 -18.21 1.55
CA PRO A 437 -5.67 -17.99 0.85
C PRO A 437 -6.50 -19.28 0.80
N LEU A 438 -7.82 -19.17 0.97
CA LEU A 438 -8.73 -20.32 0.99
C LEU A 438 -8.57 -21.21 -0.25
N LEU A 439 -8.28 -20.63 -1.42
CA LEU A 439 -8.03 -21.39 -2.64
C LEU A 439 -6.79 -22.29 -2.53
N SER A 440 -5.70 -21.79 -1.96
CA SER A 440 -4.47 -22.56 -1.72
C SER A 440 -4.68 -23.64 -0.66
N GLN A 441 -5.49 -23.35 0.36
CA GLN A 441 -5.92 -24.34 1.35
C GLN A 441 -6.76 -25.48 0.71
N ILE A 442 -7.65 -25.11 -0.21
CA ILE A 442 -8.46 -26.08 -0.97
C ILE A 442 -7.58 -26.93 -1.89
N GLU A 443 -6.55 -26.36 -2.52
CA GLU A 443 -5.57 -27.09 -3.32
C GLU A 443 -4.73 -28.07 -2.49
N SER A 444 -4.31 -27.68 -1.28
CA SER A 444 -3.53 -28.54 -0.38
C SER A 444 -4.35 -29.62 0.32
N GLY A 445 -5.69 -29.61 0.18
CA GLY A 445 -6.56 -30.62 0.77
C GLY A 445 -6.77 -30.48 2.27
N GLN A 446 -6.49 -29.30 2.83
CA GLN A 446 -6.87 -28.92 4.19
C GLN A 446 -7.33 -27.46 4.16
N ALA A 447 -8.61 -27.22 4.44
CA ALA A 447 -9.15 -25.87 4.54
C ALA A 447 -9.85 -25.68 5.89
N ASP A 448 -9.47 -24.61 6.60
CA ASP A 448 -10.03 -24.30 7.91
C ASP A 448 -11.53 -24.01 7.80
N GLY A 449 -12.33 -24.63 8.68
CA GLY A 449 -13.78 -24.48 8.71
C GLY A 449 -14.57 -25.33 7.69
N LEU A 450 -13.91 -26.12 6.85
CA LEU A 450 -14.56 -27.02 5.86
C LEU A 450 -14.40 -28.49 6.25
N SER A 451 -15.49 -29.26 6.17
CA SER A 451 -15.42 -30.72 6.33
C SER A 451 -14.77 -31.40 5.12
N ASP A 452 -14.18 -32.58 5.32
CA ASP A 452 -13.58 -33.40 4.24
C ASP A 452 -14.52 -33.64 3.05
N ALA A 453 -15.83 -33.73 3.31
CA ALA A 453 -16.85 -33.92 2.29
C ALA A 453 -17.09 -32.63 1.46
N GLN A 454 -17.11 -31.47 2.12
CA GLN A 454 -17.23 -30.16 1.46
C GLN A 454 -15.97 -29.84 0.64
N LEU A 455 -14.80 -30.15 1.18
CA LEU A 455 -13.52 -29.92 0.53
C LEU A 455 -13.36 -30.72 -0.77
N LYS A 456 -13.65 -32.03 -0.74
CA LYS A 456 -13.65 -32.89 -1.95
C LYS A 456 -14.69 -32.47 -2.98
N ALA A 457 -15.82 -31.91 -2.54
CA ALA A 457 -16.84 -31.38 -3.45
C ALA A 457 -16.37 -30.09 -4.14
N MET A 458 -15.70 -29.18 -3.40
CA MET A 458 -15.12 -27.96 -3.98
C MET A 458 -13.99 -28.28 -4.97
N GLN A 459 -13.05 -29.17 -4.60
CA GLN A 459 -11.95 -29.59 -5.50
C GLN A 459 -12.45 -30.15 -6.84
N ARG A 460 -13.53 -30.96 -6.82
CA ARG A 460 -14.17 -31.51 -8.03
C ARG A 460 -14.83 -30.43 -8.90
N THR A 461 -15.30 -29.35 -8.28
CA THR A 461 -16.04 -28.28 -8.96
C THR A 461 -15.11 -27.27 -9.62
N ILE A 462 -13.97 -26.97 -8.99
CA ILE A 462 -13.04 -25.92 -9.46
C ILE A 462 -12.20 -26.38 -10.68
N ARG A 463 -12.26 -27.66 -11.10
CA ARG A 463 -11.37 -28.23 -12.15
C ARG A 463 -9.89 -27.85 -11.91
N LEU A 464 -9.47 -27.84 -10.64
CA LEU A 464 -8.05 -27.82 -10.33
C LEU A 464 -7.50 -29.13 -10.90
N ARG A 465 -6.60 -29.04 -11.88
CA ARG A 465 -5.96 -30.22 -12.44
C ARG A 465 -5.20 -30.89 -11.31
N SER A 466 -5.75 -31.98 -10.79
CA SER A 466 -4.99 -32.93 -10.01
C SER A 466 -3.82 -33.39 -10.87
N GLY A 467 -2.60 -33.06 -10.45
CA GLY A 467 -1.37 -33.59 -11.04
C GLY A 467 -1.29 -35.10 -10.95
#